data_AF-A0A1I4XG60-F1
#
_entry.id   AF-A0A1I4XG60-F1
#
_cell.length_a   1.000
_cell.length_b   1.000
_cell.length_c   1.000
_cell.angle_alpha   90.00
_cell.angle_beta   90.00
_cell.angle_gamma   90.00
#
_symmetry.space_group_name_H-M   'P 1'
#
loop_
_entity.id
_entity.type
_entity.pdbx_description
1 polymer ?
#
loop_
_entity_poly.entity_id
_entity_poly.type
_entity_poly.pdbx_seq_one_letter_code
_entity_poly.pdbx_strand_id
1 'polypeptide(L)'
;MHGDLGPEHPETLAVRMLRTSVLNHLGRFDEALQEINDRSQDKPPLLTTLRRVRGDEHPDTLATWGFQADCLFRLERYEDPLRETDGLLPIMERVRGNEHHETLALRVLRSMILDKSRLRSLNPTYLPKYV
;
A
#
# COMPACT_ATOMS: atom_id res chain seq x y z
N MET A 1 14.99 -19.78 -26.57
CA MET A 1 13.75 -19.76 -25.76
C MET A 1 13.74 -18.45 -25.01
N HIS A 2 12.87 -17.50 -25.36
CA HIS A 2 12.59 -16.40 -24.43
C HIS A 2 11.57 -16.99 -23.45
N GLY A 3 12.07 -17.47 -22.32
CA GLY A 3 11.20 -18.00 -21.28
C GLY A 3 10.36 -16.85 -20.74
N ASP A 4 9.05 -16.89 -21.00
CA ASP A 4 8.12 -15.95 -20.38
C ASP A 4 8.32 -16.01 -18.86
N LEU A 5 8.77 -14.90 -18.29
CA LEU A 5 8.88 -14.74 -16.86
C LEU A 5 7.46 -14.68 -16.31
N GLY A 6 6.94 -15.82 -15.84
CA GLY A 6 5.57 -15.95 -15.33
C GLY A 6 5.21 -14.89 -14.28
N PRO A 7 3.93 -14.74 -13.92
CA PRO A 7 3.44 -13.64 -13.06
C PRO A 7 4.06 -13.57 -11.66
N GLU A 8 4.70 -14.65 -11.22
CA GLU A 8 5.37 -14.78 -9.92
C GLU A 8 6.90 -14.75 -10.01
N HIS A 9 7.46 -14.64 -11.22
CA HIS A 9 8.90 -14.55 -11.41
C HIS A 9 9.45 -13.30 -10.68
N PRO A 10 10.61 -13.39 -9.98
CA PRO A 10 11.14 -12.29 -9.18
C PRO A 10 11.26 -10.96 -9.93
N GLU A 11 11.68 -10.98 -11.19
CA GLU A 11 11.78 -9.78 -12.03
C GLU A 11 10.41 -9.22 -12.41
N THR A 12 9.44 -10.08 -12.71
CA THR A 12 8.05 -9.66 -12.98
C THR A 12 7.45 -8.99 -11.73
N LEU A 13 7.68 -9.54 -10.54
CA LEU A 13 7.26 -8.94 -9.27
C LEU A 13 7.92 -7.58 -9.02
N ALA A 14 9.22 -7.45 -9.33
CA ALA A 14 9.94 -6.18 -9.20
C ALA A 14 9.36 -5.10 -10.13
N VAL A 15 9.05 -5.44 -11.38
CA VAL A 15 8.41 -4.52 -12.34
C VAL A 15 7.01 -4.12 -11.88
N ARG A 16 6.22 -5.07 -11.34
CA ARG A 16 4.89 -4.78 -10.78
C ARG A 16 4.98 -3.82 -9.58
N MET A 17 5.92 -4.05 -8.67
CA MET A 17 6.16 -3.13 -7.54
C MET A 17 6.56 -1.73 -8.02
N LEU A 18 7.46 -1.64 -9.01
CA LEU A 18 7.86 -0.35 -9.59
C LEU A 18 6.67 0.37 -10.22
N ARG A 19 5.81 -0.37 -10.95
CA ARG A 19 4.58 0.19 -11.53
C ARG A 19 3.67 0.76 -10.44
N THR A 20 3.47 0.04 -9.33
CA THR A 20 2.70 0.54 -8.18
C THR A 20 3.29 1.84 -7.62
N SER A 21 4.61 1.89 -7.44
CA SER A 21 5.30 3.10 -6.98
C SER A 21 5.09 4.28 -7.92
N VAL A 22 5.26 4.07 -9.24
CA VAL A 22 5.07 5.11 -10.26
C VAL A 22 3.61 5.59 -10.29
N LEU A 23 2.64 4.68 -10.25
CA LEU A 23 1.22 5.03 -10.22
C LEU A 23 0.87 5.87 -8.99
N ASN A 24 1.39 5.49 -7.81
CA ASN A 24 1.20 6.26 -6.57
C ASN A 24 1.80 7.68 -6.70
N HIS A 25 3.03 7.82 -7.20
CA HIS A 25 3.65 9.13 -7.41
C HIS A 25 2.92 10.00 -8.43
N LEU A 26 2.27 9.40 -9.44
CA LEU A 26 1.45 10.10 -10.43
C LEU A 26 0.04 10.44 -9.92
N GLY A 27 -0.29 10.09 -8.67
CA GLY A 27 -1.64 10.30 -8.12
C GLY A 27 -2.70 9.35 -8.67
N ARG A 28 -2.30 8.30 -9.39
CA ARG A 28 -3.20 7.29 -10.00
C ARG A 28 -3.48 6.19 -8.98
N PHE A 29 -4.06 6.56 -7.84
CA PHE A 29 -4.19 5.69 -6.67
C PHE A 29 -5.11 4.48 -6.90
N ASP A 30 -6.20 4.64 -7.65
CA ASP A 30 -7.09 3.51 -7.99
C ASP A 30 -6.37 2.45 -8.80
N GLU A 31 -5.57 2.85 -9.79
CA GLU A 31 -4.80 1.92 -10.61
C GLU A 31 -3.66 1.26 -9.83
N ALA A 32 -3.02 2.00 -8.92
CA ALA A 32 -2.03 1.43 -8.01
C ALA A 32 -2.68 0.39 -7.08
N LEU A 33 -3.83 0.71 -6.50
CA LEU A 33 -4.56 -0.19 -5.62
C LEU A 33 -5.09 -1.41 -6.39
N GLN A 34 -5.50 -1.23 -7.64
CA GLN A 34 -5.82 -2.33 -8.54
C GLN A 34 -4.59 -3.21 -8.75
N GLU A 35 -3.43 -2.68 -9.14
CA GLU A 35 -2.21 -3.49 -9.34
C GLU A 35 -1.79 -4.27 -8.07
N ILE A 36 -1.96 -3.67 -6.89
CA ILE A 36 -1.70 -4.32 -5.59
C ILE A 36 -2.67 -5.46 -5.32
N ASN A 37 -3.97 -5.23 -5.53
CA ASN A 37 -5.06 -6.11 -5.12
C ASN A 37 -5.68 -6.93 -6.25
N ASP A 38 -5.19 -6.81 -7.48
CA ASP A 38 -5.81 -7.39 -8.67
C ASP A 38 -6.00 -8.89 -8.48
N ARG A 39 -7.26 -9.34 -8.60
CA ARG A 39 -7.67 -10.75 -8.52
C ARG A 39 -8.22 -11.23 -9.87
N SER A 40 -7.79 -10.63 -10.97
CA SER A 40 -8.06 -11.18 -12.30
C SER A 40 -7.53 -12.61 -12.39
N GLN A 41 -8.21 -13.46 -13.16
CA GLN A 41 -7.90 -14.89 -13.25
C GLN A 41 -6.46 -15.16 -13.72
N ASP A 42 -5.88 -14.21 -14.45
CA ASP A 42 -4.54 -14.32 -15.04
C ASP A 42 -3.41 -13.80 -14.14
N LYS A 43 -3.74 -13.15 -13.01
CA LYS A 43 -2.73 -12.44 -12.20
C LYS A 43 -3.09 -12.44 -10.71
N PRO A 44 -2.27 -13.08 -9.85
CA PRO A 44 -2.50 -13.03 -8.42
C PRO A 44 -2.20 -11.63 -7.83
N PRO A 45 -2.83 -11.26 -6.70
CA PRO A 45 -2.58 -9.99 -6.02
C PRO A 45 -1.10 -9.83 -5.68
N LEU A 46 -0.52 -8.69 -6.05
CA LEU A 46 0.92 -8.46 -5.89
C LEU A 46 1.37 -8.64 -4.44
N LEU A 47 0.64 -8.04 -3.49
CA LEU A 47 1.00 -8.11 -2.08
C LEU A 47 0.92 -9.55 -1.55
N THR A 48 -0.11 -10.30 -1.92
CA THR A 48 -0.24 -11.71 -1.53
C THR A 48 0.89 -12.56 -2.12
N THR A 49 1.25 -12.35 -3.38
CA THR A 49 2.36 -13.08 -4.01
C THR A 49 3.69 -12.71 -3.38
N LEU A 50 3.95 -11.43 -3.09
CA LEU A 50 5.18 -10.99 -2.41
C LEU A 50 5.31 -11.60 -1.01
N ARG A 51 4.23 -11.62 -0.21
CA ARG A 51 4.21 -12.29 1.10
C ARG A 51 4.56 -13.77 0.98
N ARG A 52 4.01 -14.47 -0.02
CA ARG A 52 4.25 -15.90 -0.22
C ARG A 52 5.66 -16.21 -0.74
N VAL A 53 6.16 -15.42 -1.69
CA VAL A 53 7.43 -15.70 -2.40
C VAL A 53 8.64 -15.13 -1.68
N ARG A 54 8.53 -13.91 -1.14
CA ARG A 54 9.65 -13.19 -0.51
C ARG A 54 9.53 -13.09 1.02
N GLY A 55 8.33 -13.34 1.57
CA GLY A 55 8.05 -13.21 3.01
C GLY A 55 7.45 -11.85 3.38
N ASP A 56 6.85 -11.78 4.56
CA ASP A 56 6.15 -10.58 5.06
C ASP A 56 7.09 -9.40 5.35
N GLU A 57 8.35 -9.66 5.68
CA GLU A 57 9.34 -8.66 6.09
C GLU A 57 10.28 -8.23 4.96
N HIS A 58 10.13 -8.80 3.77
CA HIS A 58 10.97 -8.43 2.65
C HIS A 58 10.74 -6.95 2.25
N PRO A 59 11.80 -6.18 1.92
CA PRO A 59 11.70 -4.77 1.52
C PRO A 59 10.56 -4.48 0.53
N ASP A 60 10.46 -5.27 -0.54
CA ASP A 60 9.41 -5.11 -1.56
C ASP A 60 7.99 -5.35 -1.02
N THR A 61 7.83 -6.32 -0.11
CA THR A 61 6.54 -6.61 0.54
C THR A 61 6.12 -5.44 1.41
N LEU A 62 7.05 -4.94 2.22
CA LEU A 62 6.83 -3.79 3.11
C LEU A 62 6.51 -2.51 2.33
N ALA A 63 7.26 -2.24 1.25
CA ALA A 63 7.02 -1.10 0.37
C ALA A 63 5.64 -1.18 -0.31
N THR A 64 5.28 -2.35 -0.84
CA THR A 64 3.97 -2.58 -1.48
C THR A 64 2.82 -2.41 -0.50
N TRP A 65 2.99 -2.87 0.75
CA TRP A 65 2.01 -2.66 1.81
C TRP A 65 1.87 -1.17 2.17
N GLY A 66 2.99 -0.44 2.27
CA GLY A 66 2.99 1.01 2.48
C GLY A 66 2.24 1.76 1.37
N PHE A 67 2.45 1.39 0.11
CA PHE A 67 1.70 1.97 -1.03
C PHE A 67 0.20 1.69 -0.93
N GLN A 68 -0.20 0.50 -0.47
CA GLN A 68 -1.62 0.18 -0.24
C GLN A 68 -2.24 1.15 0.79
N ALA A 69 -1.55 1.35 1.93
CA ALA A 69 -2.03 2.25 2.98
C ALA A 69 -2.15 3.70 2.48
N ASP A 70 -1.16 4.22 1.73
CA ASP A 70 -1.22 5.56 1.16
C ASP A 70 -2.35 5.69 0.11
N CYS A 71 -2.50 4.71 -0.80
CA CYS A 71 -3.57 4.73 -1.80
C CYS A 71 -4.96 4.76 -1.14
N LEU A 72 -5.19 3.92 -0.12
CA LEU A 72 -6.45 3.90 0.63
C LEU A 72 -6.75 5.23 1.31
N PHE A 73 -5.73 5.87 1.90
CA PHE A 73 -5.86 7.18 2.52
C PHE A 73 -6.19 8.28 1.50
N ARG A 74 -5.51 8.29 0.35
CA ARG A 74 -5.69 9.27 -0.72
C ARG A 74 -7.04 9.15 -1.43
N LEU A 75 -7.54 7.93 -1.58
CA LEU A 75 -8.84 7.63 -2.18
C LEU A 75 -10.03 7.85 -1.24
N GLU A 76 -9.78 8.30 -0.01
CA GLU A 76 -10.85 8.53 0.96
C GLU A 76 -11.65 7.25 1.29
N ARG A 77 -11.02 6.07 1.14
CA ARG A 77 -11.63 4.76 1.44
C ARG A 77 -11.29 4.34 2.86
N TYR A 78 -11.94 5.01 3.80
CA TYR A 78 -11.50 5.18 5.19
C TYR A 78 -11.66 4.00 6.15
N GLU A 79 -12.20 2.87 5.72
CA GLU A 79 -12.40 1.72 6.63
C GLU A 79 -11.10 0.93 6.87
N ASP A 80 -10.11 1.08 5.99
CA ASP A 80 -8.92 0.23 5.94
C ASP A 80 -7.57 0.90 6.27
N PRO A 81 -7.27 2.20 5.99
CA PRO A 81 -5.90 2.70 6.05
C PRO A 81 -5.31 2.72 7.47
N LEU A 82 -6.11 2.96 8.51
CA LEU A 82 -5.61 2.88 9.89
C LEU A 82 -5.19 1.45 10.24
N ARG A 83 -6.00 0.45 9.86
CA ARG A 83 -5.68 -0.97 10.05
C ARG A 83 -4.39 -1.36 9.33
N GLU A 84 -4.22 -0.91 8.08
CA GLU A 84 -2.99 -1.16 7.33
C GLU A 84 -1.76 -0.55 8.03
N THR A 85 -1.86 0.71 8.48
CA THR A 85 -0.76 1.36 9.21
C THR A 85 -0.48 0.75 10.58
N ASP A 86 -1.50 0.29 11.32
CA ASP A 86 -1.35 -0.37 12.62
C ASP A 86 -0.68 -1.74 12.49
N GLY A 87 -0.93 -2.46 11.39
CA GLY A 87 -0.27 -3.73 11.11
C GLY A 87 1.17 -3.56 10.62
N LEU A 88 1.42 -2.58 9.76
CA LEU A 88 2.72 -2.40 9.10
C LEU A 88 3.76 -1.69 10.00
N LEU A 89 3.33 -0.70 10.80
CA LEU A 89 4.27 0.16 11.53
C LEU A 89 5.16 -0.61 12.51
N PRO A 90 4.65 -1.53 13.36
CA PRO A 90 5.50 -2.29 14.28
C PRO A 90 6.55 -3.15 13.55
N ILE A 91 6.22 -3.64 12.35
CA ILE A 91 7.14 -4.43 11.52
C ILE A 91 8.22 -3.52 10.95
N MET A 92 7.86 -2.35 10.43
CA MET A 92 8.81 -1.37 9.92
C MET A 92 9.79 -0.87 11.00
N GLU A 93 9.28 -0.60 12.20
CA GLU A 93 10.09 -0.20 13.35
C GLU A 93 11.09 -1.28 13.76
N ARG A 94 10.70 -2.56 13.73
CA ARG A 94 11.58 -3.69 14.04
C ARG A 94 12.59 -3.98 12.94
N VAL A 95 12.17 -4.00 11.67
CA VAL A 95 12.98 -4.46 10.53
C VAL A 95 13.94 -3.38 10.05
N ARG A 96 13.46 -2.13 9.95
CA ARG A 96 14.21 -1.01 9.38
C ARG A 96 14.67 0.01 10.41
N GLY A 97 14.09 -0.02 11.60
CA GLY A 97 14.39 0.94 12.66
C GLY A 97 13.51 2.18 12.62
N ASN A 98 13.53 2.92 13.74
CA ASN A 98 12.67 4.08 14.00
C ASN A 98 13.03 5.32 13.18
N GLU A 99 14.27 5.44 12.72
CA GLU A 99 14.78 6.61 11.99
C GLU A 99 14.81 6.40 10.47
N HIS A 100 14.44 5.21 10.00
CA HIS A 100 14.40 4.92 8.57
C HIS A 100 13.33 5.78 7.89
N HIS A 101 13.68 6.41 6.76
CA HIS A 101 12.81 7.33 6.03
C HIS A 101 11.40 6.75 5.73
N GLU A 102 11.30 5.48 5.31
CA GLU A 102 9.99 4.83 5.10
C GLU A 102 9.19 4.64 6.40
N THR A 103 9.85 4.32 7.53
CA THR A 103 9.18 4.20 8.84
C THR A 103 8.64 5.55 9.29
N LEU A 104 9.43 6.62 9.11
CA LEU A 104 9.00 7.99 9.40
C LEU A 104 7.84 8.43 8.52
N ALA A 105 7.89 8.15 7.21
CA ALA A 105 6.80 8.44 6.28
C ALA A 105 5.51 7.73 6.69
N LEU A 106 5.59 6.47 7.10
CA LEU A 106 4.44 5.71 7.58
C LEU A 106 3.84 6.29 8.87
N ARG A 107 4.67 6.79 9.80
CA ARG A 107 4.19 7.49 11.01
C ARG A 107 3.45 8.78 10.66
N VAL A 108 3.99 9.56 9.72
CA VAL A 108 3.32 10.77 9.22
C VAL A 108 1.97 10.42 8.60
N LEU A 109 1.93 9.41 7.72
CA LEU A 109 0.69 8.92 7.12
C LEU A 109 -0.33 8.51 8.20
N ARG A 110 0.09 7.73 9.19
CA ARG A 110 -0.76 7.32 10.32
C ARG A 110 -1.29 8.51 11.11
N SER A 111 -0.46 9.53 11.37
CA SER A 111 -0.89 10.77 12.04
C SER A 111 -1.98 11.48 11.22
N MET A 112 -1.77 11.63 9.91
CA MET A 112 -2.75 12.25 9.01
C MET A 112 -4.08 11.48 8.98
N ILE A 113 -4.02 10.14 9.00
CA ILE A 113 -5.22 9.27 9.09
C ILE A 113 -5.98 9.52 10.39
N LEU A 114 -5.28 9.58 11.52
CA LEU A 114 -5.89 9.83 12.83
C LEU A 114 -6.53 11.22 12.92
N ASP A 115 -5.82 12.25 12.45
CA ASP A 115 -6.33 13.61 12.43
C ASP A 115 -7.60 13.72 11.58
N LYS A 116 -7.60 13.13 10.37
CA LYS A 116 -8.77 13.13 9.50
C LYS A 116 -9.93 12.33 10.10
N SER A 117 -9.66 11.20 10.74
CA SER A 117 -10.67 10.40 11.46
C SER A 117 -11.31 11.18 12.61
N ARG A 118 -10.50 11.93 13.36
CA ARG A 118 -10.97 12.81 14.44
C ARG A 118 -11.82 13.97 13.90
N LEU A 119 -11.40 14.61 12.81
CA LEU A 119 -12.20 15.68 12.19
C LEU A 119 -13.56 15.17 11.72
N ARG A 120 -13.62 13.95 11.18
CA ARG A 120 -14.87 13.31 10.77
C ARG A 120 -15.77 12.95 11.95
N SER A 121 -15.21 12.47 13.06
CA SER A 121 -16.02 12.19 14.26
C SER A 121 -16.58 13.47 14.89
N LEU A 122 -15.86 14.59 14.76
CA LEU A 122 -16.31 15.91 15.22
C LEU A 122 -17.32 16.58 14.26
N ASN A 123 -17.33 16.23 12.98
CA ASN A 123 -18.26 16.76 11.97
C ASN A 123 -18.94 15.62 11.18
N PRO A 124 -19.95 14.94 11.75
CA PRO A 124 -20.64 13.81 11.11
C PRO A 124 -21.34 14.17 9.78
N THR A 125 -21.56 15.46 9.52
CA THR A 125 -22.34 15.98 8.38
C THR A 125 -21.52 16.17 7.09
N TYR A 126 -20.20 15.95 7.10
CA TYR A 126 -19.37 16.11 5.89
C TYR A 126 -19.32 14.81 5.06
N LEU A 127 -20.40 14.55 4.32
CA LEU A 127 -20.35 13.73 3.11
C LEU A 127 -20.08 14.70 1.94
N PRO A 128 -19.03 14.51 1.12
CA PRO A 128 -18.90 15.29 -0.10
C PRO A 128 -20.11 14.99 -0.97
N LYS A 129 -21.00 15.96 -1.12
CA LYS A 129 -21.99 15.97 -2.21
C LYS A 129 -21.23 16.32 -3.48
N TYR A 130 -20.62 15.33 -4.12
CA TYR A 130 -20.28 15.45 -5.53
C TYR A 130 -21.03 14.36 -6.28
N VAL A 131 -22.07 14.84 -6.97
CA VAL A 131 -22.86 14.18 -8.01
C VAL A 131 -22.00 14.07 -9.26
#